data_AF-A0A8C3TAK0-F1
#
_entry.id   AF-A0A8C3TAK0-F1
#
_cell.length_a   1.000
_cell.length_b   1.000
_cell.length_c   1.000
_cell.angle_alpha   90.00
_cell.angle_beta   90.00
_cell.angle_gamma   90.00
#
_symmetry.space_group_name_H-M   'P 1'
#
loop_
_entity.id
_entity.type
_entity.pdbx_description
1 polymer ?
#
loop_
_entity_poly.entity_id
_entity_poly.type
_entity_poly.pdbx_seq_one_letter_code
_entity_poly.pdbx_strand_id
1 'polypeptide(L)'
;MLWLQTFNTSGPCKDVRDLTNGVAMAQVLHKIDVAWFDESWLSRIKEDVGDNWRIKASNLKKVLQGIMDYYHEFLGQQISEDLVPDLNQISEHSDPTELGRLLQLILGCAVNCEKKQEHIQNIMTLEESVQHVVMAAIQEALEYIYTAKNKQKQTPLQQALEDLQEALAEKEELKQRCQELDLQVAALQDEKNSLMSENEVMNDRLDQLDGSLDDPNTVVAKKYFHAQLQLEQLQEENFRLEAAKDDYRVHCEDLEKQLIELQHRNDELTCLAEESRALKDEIDVLRTFADKASKLESTVEVYRKKLEDLNDFRRQVKSLQDTNMMYMHNTVSLEEELKKANAARAQLETYKRQVQELHNRLSEESKRADTLAFELKRLEEKHEALFKEKERLIVQRDALKETNEELRCSQMQQDHLNQADASAVKSHENLAAEILPVEYREMFIRLQHENKMLLLQQEGSENERIVELQEELEQKHRMMNELETEKRLSNERIGELQQQIEDLQKTLQEQGSKTEGVSES
;
A
#
# COMPACT_ATOMS: atom_id res chain seq x y z
N MET A 1 -48.87 -16.24 -21.21
CA MET A 1 -48.64 -15.00 -22.00
C MET A 1 -48.68 -13.74 -21.13
N LEU A 2 -49.76 -13.46 -20.38
CA LEU A 2 -49.86 -12.27 -19.52
C LEU A 2 -48.69 -12.12 -18.53
N TRP A 3 -48.26 -13.21 -17.90
CA TRP A 3 -47.06 -13.21 -17.06
C TRP A 3 -45.79 -12.79 -17.84
N LEU A 4 -45.61 -13.27 -19.06
CA LEU A 4 -44.44 -12.95 -19.90
C LEU A 4 -44.39 -11.45 -20.25
N GLN A 5 -45.53 -10.78 -20.35
CA GLN A 5 -45.61 -9.34 -20.61
C GLN A 5 -45.02 -8.50 -19.48
N THR A 6 -44.97 -9.01 -18.24
CA THR A 6 -44.39 -8.29 -17.09
C THR A 6 -42.89 -7.99 -17.28
N PHE A 7 -42.21 -8.75 -18.15
CA PHE A 7 -40.78 -8.58 -18.42
C PHE A 7 -40.46 -7.42 -19.37
N ASN A 8 -41.45 -6.76 -20.00
CA ASN A 8 -41.21 -5.62 -20.91
C ASN A 8 -40.06 -5.87 -21.91
N THR A 9 -40.17 -6.95 -22.68
CA THR A 9 -39.23 -7.33 -23.75
C THR A 9 -39.30 -6.34 -24.92
N SER A 10 -38.24 -6.28 -25.74
CA SER A 10 -38.24 -5.39 -26.92
C SER A 10 -39.15 -5.88 -28.03
N GLY A 11 -39.41 -7.20 -28.09
CA GLY A 11 -40.41 -7.80 -28.98
C GLY A 11 -41.84 -7.72 -28.43
N PRO A 12 -42.87 -7.64 -29.30
CA PRO A 12 -44.27 -7.70 -28.89
C PRO A 12 -44.61 -9.07 -28.29
N CYS A 13 -45.47 -9.09 -27.27
CA CYS A 13 -45.90 -10.30 -26.53
C CYS A 13 -47.42 -10.35 -26.38
N LYS A 14 -48.18 -9.79 -27.34
CA LYS A 14 -49.63 -9.59 -27.18
C LYS A 14 -50.44 -10.76 -27.69
N ASP A 15 -49.99 -11.40 -28.76
CA ASP A 15 -50.66 -12.55 -29.38
C ASP A 15 -49.72 -13.76 -29.47
N VAL A 16 -50.31 -14.95 -29.63
CA VAL A 16 -49.62 -16.24 -29.82
C VAL A 16 -48.58 -16.13 -30.94
N ARG A 17 -48.96 -15.46 -32.04
CA ARG A 17 -48.11 -15.28 -33.23
C ARG A 17 -46.84 -14.49 -32.94
N ASP A 18 -46.90 -13.53 -32.02
CA ASP A 18 -45.75 -12.69 -31.67
C ASP A 18 -44.65 -13.50 -30.98
N LEU A 19 -45.03 -14.57 -30.28
CA LEU A 19 -44.13 -15.43 -29.51
C LEU A 19 -43.54 -16.58 -30.32
N THR A 20 -44.11 -16.90 -31.49
CA THR A 20 -43.65 -18.01 -32.35
C THR A 20 -42.22 -17.85 -32.88
N ASN A 21 -41.67 -16.64 -32.85
CA ASN A 21 -40.30 -16.37 -33.32
C ASN A 21 -39.21 -16.70 -32.27
N GLY A 22 -39.59 -16.98 -31.02
CA GLY A 22 -38.68 -17.31 -29.91
C GLY A 22 -37.86 -16.13 -29.36
N VAL A 23 -37.96 -14.93 -29.93
CA VAL A 23 -37.14 -13.76 -29.54
C VAL A 23 -37.53 -13.27 -28.15
N ALA A 24 -38.82 -13.04 -27.91
CA ALA A 24 -39.32 -12.62 -26.60
C ALA A 24 -38.98 -13.64 -25.50
N MET A 25 -39.10 -14.94 -25.79
CA MET A 25 -38.76 -16.01 -24.85
C MET A 25 -37.28 -15.97 -24.47
N ALA A 26 -36.39 -15.81 -25.45
CA ALA A 26 -34.97 -15.73 -25.18
C ALA A 26 -34.60 -14.50 -24.34
N GLN A 27 -35.22 -13.36 -24.62
CA GLN A 27 -35.02 -12.14 -23.83
C GLN A 27 -35.54 -12.31 -22.38
N VAL A 28 -36.65 -13.02 -22.19
CA VAL A 28 -37.13 -13.35 -20.83
C VAL A 28 -36.16 -14.29 -20.12
N LEU A 29 -35.66 -15.34 -20.77
CA LEU A 29 -34.67 -16.25 -20.19
C LEU A 29 -33.40 -15.51 -19.76
N HIS A 30 -32.90 -14.59 -20.59
CA HIS A 30 -31.78 -13.71 -20.22
C HIS A 30 -32.08 -12.88 -18.96
N LYS A 31 -33.31 -12.35 -18.81
CA LYS A 31 -33.70 -11.60 -17.61
C LYS A 31 -33.89 -12.48 -16.37
N ILE A 32 -34.32 -13.73 -16.54
CA ILE A 32 -34.49 -14.70 -15.46
C ILE A 32 -33.14 -15.03 -14.84
N ASP A 33 -32.15 -15.33 -15.68
CA ASP A 33 -30.81 -15.70 -15.22
C ASP A 33 -29.74 -15.26 -16.22
N VAL A 34 -29.19 -14.08 -15.99
CA VAL A 34 -28.14 -13.46 -16.84
C VAL A 34 -26.84 -14.28 -16.81
N ALA A 35 -26.59 -15.03 -15.73
CA ALA A 35 -25.36 -15.82 -15.60
C ALA A 35 -25.38 -17.05 -16.51
N TRP A 36 -26.55 -17.67 -16.68
CA TRP A 36 -26.72 -18.82 -17.57
C TRP A 36 -27.05 -18.42 -19.00
N PHE A 37 -28.09 -17.59 -19.17
CA PHE A 37 -28.55 -17.12 -20.47
C PHE A 37 -27.85 -15.81 -20.81
N ASP A 38 -26.53 -15.83 -20.95
CA ASP A 38 -25.72 -14.62 -21.15
C ASP A 38 -25.94 -13.92 -22.51
N GLU A 39 -25.28 -12.78 -22.73
CA GLU A 39 -25.35 -12.05 -24.00
C GLU A 39 -24.85 -12.89 -25.19
N SER A 40 -23.91 -13.81 -24.97
CA SER A 40 -23.34 -14.68 -26.01
C SER A 40 -24.31 -15.77 -26.47
N TRP A 41 -25.19 -16.22 -25.57
CA TRP A 41 -26.29 -17.12 -25.87
C TRP A 41 -27.41 -16.36 -26.57
N LEU A 42 -27.80 -15.20 -26.03
CA LEU A 42 -28.88 -14.37 -26.60
C LEU A 42 -28.55 -13.93 -28.03
N SER A 43 -27.29 -13.59 -28.33
CA SER A 43 -26.84 -13.20 -29.67
C SER A 43 -26.98 -14.31 -30.73
N ARG A 44 -27.23 -15.57 -30.31
CA ARG A 44 -27.50 -16.69 -31.24
C ARG A 44 -28.92 -16.65 -31.78
N ILE A 45 -29.83 -15.91 -31.16
CA ILE A 45 -31.23 -15.78 -31.55
C ILE A 45 -31.34 -14.67 -32.59
N LYS A 46 -31.96 -14.99 -33.74
CA LYS A 46 -32.16 -13.99 -34.81
C LYS A 46 -33.42 -13.18 -34.52
N GLU A 47 -33.32 -11.85 -34.52
CA GLU A 47 -34.47 -10.97 -34.27
C GLU A 47 -35.32 -10.72 -35.55
N ASP A 48 -34.67 -10.57 -36.70
CA ASP A 48 -35.33 -10.32 -38.00
C ASP A 48 -35.82 -11.62 -38.65
N VAL A 49 -36.84 -12.24 -38.07
CA VAL A 49 -37.34 -13.56 -38.49
C VAL A 49 -38.44 -13.48 -39.56
N GLY A 50 -39.27 -12.42 -39.53
CA GLY A 50 -40.47 -12.31 -40.37
C GLY A 50 -41.37 -13.55 -40.28
N ASP A 51 -41.93 -13.98 -41.41
CA ASP A 51 -42.77 -15.19 -41.52
C ASP A 51 -41.99 -16.47 -41.88
N ASN A 52 -40.66 -16.46 -41.80
CA ASN A 52 -39.86 -17.61 -42.15
C ASN A 52 -39.87 -18.66 -41.03
N TRP A 53 -40.80 -19.61 -41.13
CA TRP A 53 -41.01 -20.67 -40.12
C TRP A 53 -39.74 -21.48 -39.81
N ARG A 54 -38.82 -21.66 -40.77
CA ARG A 54 -37.55 -22.39 -40.53
C ARG A 54 -36.62 -21.64 -39.57
N ILE A 55 -36.59 -20.32 -39.68
CA ILE A 55 -35.82 -19.47 -38.76
C ILE A 55 -36.49 -19.43 -37.39
N LYS A 56 -37.84 -19.36 -37.34
CA LYS A 56 -38.62 -19.51 -36.10
C LYS A 56 -38.30 -20.84 -35.39
N ALA A 57 -38.38 -21.96 -36.11
CA ALA A 57 -38.04 -23.29 -35.60
C ALA A 57 -36.59 -23.36 -35.10
N SER A 58 -35.64 -22.73 -35.81
CA SER A 58 -34.24 -22.68 -35.39
C SER A 58 -34.04 -21.88 -34.09
N ASN A 59 -34.73 -20.75 -33.92
CA ASN A 59 -34.70 -19.98 -32.68
C ASN A 59 -35.33 -20.76 -31.53
N LEU A 60 -36.53 -21.33 -31.73
CA LEU A 60 -37.22 -22.14 -30.73
C LEU A 60 -36.40 -23.35 -30.29
N LYS A 61 -35.67 -24.00 -31.21
CA LYS A 61 -34.73 -25.08 -30.87
C LYS A 61 -33.63 -24.64 -29.92
N LYS A 62 -33.08 -23.43 -30.12
CA LYS A 62 -32.05 -22.88 -29.23
C LYS A 62 -32.62 -22.50 -27.87
N VAL A 63 -33.84 -21.95 -27.84
CA VAL A 63 -34.57 -21.64 -26.61
C VAL A 63 -34.83 -22.92 -25.82
N LEU A 64 -35.44 -23.94 -26.44
CA LEU A 64 -35.71 -25.21 -25.79
C LEU A 64 -34.43 -25.89 -25.32
N GLN A 65 -33.38 -25.93 -26.14
CA GLN A 65 -32.09 -26.51 -25.72
C GLN A 65 -31.52 -25.79 -24.50
N GLY A 66 -31.49 -24.45 -24.50
CA GLY A 66 -30.98 -23.70 -23.35
C GLY A 66 -31.78 -23.93 -22.07
N ILE A 67 -33.10 -24.12 -22.19
CA ILE A 67 -33.97 -24.51 -21.07
C ILE A 67 -33.61 -25.93 -20.59
N MET A 68 -33.53 -26.91 -21.50
CA MET A 68 -33.21 -28.30 -21.15
C MET A 68 -31.86 -28.40 -20.44
N ASP A 69 -30.86 -27.68 -20.93
CA ASP A 69 -29.52 -27.62 -20.33
C ASP A 69 -29.58 -26.95 -18.94
N TYR A 70 -30.38 -25.88 -18.76
CA TYR A 70 -30.58 -25.25 -17.46
C TYR A 70 -31.22 -26.19 -16.44
N TYR A 71 -32.27 -26.92 -16.83
CA TYR A 71 -32.89 -27.90 -15.94
C TYR A 71 -31.92 -29.02 -15.56
N HIS A 72 -31.17 -29.54 -16.55
CA HIS A 72 -30.28 -30.67 -16.32
C HIS A 72 -29.03 -30.29 -15.52
N GLU A 73 -28.31 -29.24 -15.94
CA GLU A 73 -26.99 -28.88 -15.41
C GLU A 73 -27.08 -27.96 -14.20
N PHE A 74 -28.01 -27.00 -14.19
CA PHE A 74 -28.13 -26.03 -13.10
C PHE A 74 -29.12 -26.48 -12.02
N LEU A 75 -30.34 -26.90 -12.41
CA LEU A 75 -31.37 -27.31 -11.46
C LEU A 75 -31.24 -28.78 -11.00
N GLY A 76 -30.46 -29.61 -11.70
CA GLY A 76 -30.31 -31.03 -11.42
C GLY A 76 -31.62 -31.82 -11.57
N GLN A 77 -32.49 -31.36 -12.45
CA GLN A 77 -33.84 -31.85 -12.70
C GLN A 77 -33.96 -32.36 -14.14
N GLN A 78 -34.77 -33.40 -14.36
CA GLN A 78 -35.10 -33.88 -15.70
C GLN A 78 -36.53 -33.54 -16.04
N ILE A 79 -36.73 -33.05 -17.26
CA ILE A 79 -38.04 -32.76 -17.81
C ILE A 79 -38.59 -34.07 -18.41
N SER A 80 -39.82 -34.45 -18.04
CA SER A 80 -40.52 -35.57 -18.67
C SER A 80 -40.70 -35.34 -20.17
N GLU A 81 -40.62 -36.38 -20.98
CA GLU A 81 -40.87 -36.28 -22.44
C GLU A 81 -42.24 -35.66 -22.74
N ASP A 82 -43.23 -35.85 -21.86
CA ASP A 82 -44.59 -35.31 -21.98
C ASP A 82 -44.65 -33.77 -21.89
N LEU A 83 -43.65 -33.13 -21.27
CA LEU A 83 -43.55 -31.66 -21.16
C LEU A 83 -42.76 -31.01 -22.29
N VAL A 84 -42.10 -31.80 -23.13
CA VAL A 84 -41.27 -31.28 -24.23
C VAL A 84 -42.17 -30.86 -25.38
N PRO A 85 -42.20 -29.56 -25.74
CA PRO A 85 -43.12 -29.07 -26.77
C PRO A 85 -42.68 -29.46 -28.19
N ASP A 86 -43.65 -29.72 -29.08
CA ASP A 86 -43.37 -29.90 -30.50
C ASP A 86 -43.14 -28.53 -31.18
N LEU A 87 -41.86 -28.22 -31.38
CA LEU A 87 -41.42 -26.95 -31.97
C LEU A 87 -41.90 -26.75 -33.42
N ASN A 88 -42.19 -27.82 -34.16
CA ASN A 88 -42.72 -27.70 -35.53
C ASN A 88 -44.17 -27.21 -35.50
N GLN A 89 -44.98 -27.69 -34.55
CA GLN A 89 -46.36 -27.20 -34.36
C GLN A 89 -46.39 -25.72 -33.97
N ILE A 90 -45.43 -25.26 -33.15
CA ILE A 90 -45.32 -23.83 -32.80
C ILE A 90 -44.91 -22.99 -34.01
N SER A 91 -43.91 -23.43 -34.77
CA SER A 91 -43.32 -22.62 -35.84
C SER A 91 -44.11 -22.63 -37.15
N GLU A 92 -44.75 -23.76 -37.52
CA GLU A 92 -45.55 -23.91 -38.75
C GLU A 92 -47.03 -23.60 -38.54
N HIS A 93 -47.61 -24.02 -37.41
CA HIS A 93 -49.06 -23.95 -37.18
C HIS A 93 -49.45 -22.90 -36.11
N SER A 94 -48.48 -22.29 -35.42
CA SER A 94 -48.74 -21.37 -34.31
C SER A 94 -49.66 -21.98 -33.25
N ASP A 95 -49.47 -23.27 -32.94
CA ASP A 95 -50.31 -23.99 -31.98
C ASP A 95 -50.19 -23.37 -30.57
N PRO A 96 -51.29 -22.86 -29.98
CA PRO A 96 -51.28 -22.26 -28.65
C PRO A 96 -50.97 -23.27 -27.54
N THR A 97 -51.24 -24.55 -27.74
CA THR A 97 -51.04 -25.60 -26.73
C THR A 97 -49.56 -25.89 -26.56
N GLU A 98 -48.86 -26.14 -27.66
CA GLU A 98 -47.41 -26.38 -27.67
C GLU A 98 -46.64 -25.12 -27.26
N LEU A 99 -47.13 -23.93 -27.66
CA LEU A 99 -46.60 -22.67 -27.16
C LEU A 99 -46.77 -22.55 -25.64
N GLY A 100 -47.92 -22.95 -25.11
CA GLY A 100 -48.20 -22.99 -23.67
C GLY A 100 -47.20 -23.85 -22.91
N ARG A 101 -46.92 -25.06 -23.41
CA ARG A 101 -45.89 -25.96 -22.84
C ARG A 101 -44.51 -25.33 -22.81
N LEU A 102 -44.09 -24.67 -23.89
CA LEU A 102 -42.81 -23.98 -23.93
C LEU A 102 -42.74 -22.82 -22.92
N LEU A 103 -43.83 -22.05 -22.78
CA LEU A 103 -43.91 -20.97 -21.79
C LEU A 103 -43.95 -21.50 -20.35
N GLN A 104 -44.56 -22.67 -20.12
CA GLN A 104 -44.58 -23.35 -18.83
C GLN A 104 -43.18 -23.77 -18.39
N LEU A 105 -42.34 -24.26 -19.32
CA LEU A 105 -40.95 -24.56 -19.00
C LEU A 105 -40.16 -23.31 -18.60
N ILE A 106 -40.36 -22.18 -19.29
CA ILE A 106 -39.73 -20.88 -18.96
C ILE A 106 -40.20 -20.37 -17.60
N LEU A 107 -41.50 -20.50 -17.31
CA LEU A 107 -42.06 -20.18 -16.00
C LEU A 107 -41.43 -21.04 -14.91
N GLY A 108 -41.24 -22.34 -15.16
CA GLY A 108 -40.55 -23.24 -14.26
C GLY A 108 -39.08 -22.85 -14.02
N CYS A 109 -38.37 -22.31 -15.03
CA CYS A 109 -37.04 -21.72 -14.82
C CYS A 109 -37.12 -20.52 -13.87
N ALA A 110 -38.09 -19.63 -14.06
CA ALA A 110 -38.24 -18.41 -13.26
C ALA A 110 -38.55 -18.67 -11.77
N VAL A 111 -39.30 -19.74 -11.45
CA VAL A 111 -39.62 -20.08 -10.06
C VAL A 111 -38.56 -20.94 -9.38
N ASN A 112 -37.61 -21.48 -10.14
CA ASN A 112 -36.51 -22.31 -9.63
C ASN A 112 -35.13 -21.62 -9.70
N CYS A 113 -35.01 -20.44 -10.33
CA CYS A 113 -33.75 -19.69 -10.37
C CYS A 113 -33.38 -19.05 -9.02
N GLU A 114 -32.17 -18.48 -8.93
CA GLU A 114 -31.70 -17.79 -7.71
C GLU A 114 -32.61 -16.62 -7.32
N LYS A 115 -33.15 -15.90 -8.30
CA LYS A 115 -34.06 -14.75 -8.13
C LYS A 115 -35.53 -15.13 -8.08
N LYS A 116 -35.87 -16.39 -7.79
CA LYS A 116 -37.25 -16.90 -7.77
C LYS A 116 -38.23 -16.04 -6.97
N GLN A 117 -37.79 -15.44 -5.86
CA GLN A 117 -38.65 -14.58 -5.02
C GLN A 117 -39.16 -13.35 -5.76
N GLU A 118 -38.34 -12.73 -6.63
CA GLU A 118 -38.76 -11.57 -7.43
C GLU A 118 -39.81 -11.97 -8.47
N HIS A 119 -39.60 -13.11 -9.14
CA HIS A 119 -40.55 -13.62 -10.13
C HIS A 119 -41.87 -14.08 -9.50
N ILE A 120 -41.82 -14.73 -8.32
CA ILE A 120 -43.01 -15.11 -7.55
C ILE A 120 -43.78 -13.85 -7.11
N GLN A 121 -43.08 -12.83 -6.62
CA GLN A 121 -43.74 -11.57 -6.25
C GLN A 121 -44.42 -10.90 -7.45
N ASN A 122 -43.80 -10.93 -8.64
CA ASN A 122 -44.42 -10.42 -9.86
C ASN A 122 -45.68 -11.22 -10.24
N ILE A 123 -45.69 -12.54 -10.06
CA ILE A 123 -46.88 -13.38 -10.26
C ILE A 123 -48.02 -12.94 -9.33
N MET A 124 -47.70 -12.63 -8.07
CA MET A 124 -48.69 -12.16 -7.07
C MET A 124 -49.29 -10.78 -7.39
N THR A 125 -48.74 -10.02 -8.34
CA THR A 125 -49.32 -8.74 -8.80
C THR A 125 -50.31 -8.91 -9.95
N LEU A 126 -50.40 -10.10 -10.56
CA LEU A 126 -51.33 -10.38 -11.65
C LEU A 126 -52.77 -10.54 -11.14
N GLU A 127 -53.75 -10.51 -12.04
CA GLU A 127 -55.15 -10.79 -11.70
C GLU A 127 -55.31 -12.22 -11.15
N GLU A 128 -56.19 -12.43 -10.16
CA GLU A 128 -56.41 -13.71 -9.47
C GLU A 128 -56.69 -14.87 -10.44
N SER A 129 -57.49 -14.62 -11.48
CA SER A 129 -57.78 -15.58 -12.55
C SER A 129 -56.51 -16.06 -13.27
N VAL A 130 -55.52 -15.18 -13.45
CA VAL A 130 -54.23 -15.47 -14.08
C VAL A 130 -53.31 -16.18 -13.10
N GLN A 131 -53.31 -15.76 -11.82
CA GLN A 131 -52.52 -16.40 -10.77
C GLN A 131 -52.86 -17.88 -10.63
N HIS A 132 -54.14 -18.25 -10.64
CA HIS A 132 -54.57 -19.65 -10.58
C HIS A 132 -54.04 -20.49 -11.75
N VAL A 133 -54.08 -19.96 -12.98
CA VAL A 133 -53.56 -20.66 -14.17
C VAL A 133 -52.04 -20.82 -14.10
N VAL A 134 -51.33 -19.78 -13.66
CA VAL A 134 -49.87 -19.82 -13.49
C VAL A 134 -49.47 -20.82 -12.39
N MET A 135 -50.21 -20.85 -11.27
CA MET A 135 -49.97 -21.79 -10.18
C MET A 135 -50.20 -23.25 -10.62
N ALA A 136 -51.28 -23.52 -11.36
CA ALA A 136 -51.55 -24.84 -11.93
C ALA A 136 -50.42 -25.28 -12.87
N ALA A 137 -49.93 -24.37 -13.73
CA ALA A 137 -48.82 -24.65 -14.63
C ALA A 137 -47.49 -24.93 -13.87
N ILE A 138 -47.24 -24.25 -12.75
CA ILE A 138 -46.07 -24.52 -11.88
C ILE A 138 -46.20 -25.89 -11.20
N GLN A 139 -47.36 -26.19 -10.63
CA GLN A 139 -47.61 -27.47 -9.96
C GLN A 139 -47.44 -28.65 -10.92
N GLU A 140 -48.03 -28.54 -12.10
CA GLU A 140 -47.89 -29.53 -13.16
C GLU A 140 -46.43 -29.70 -13.57
N ALA A 141 -45.69 -28.61 -13.78
CA ALA A 141 -44.26 -28.68 -14.13
C ALA A 141 -43.45 -29.40 -13.05
N LEU A 142 -43.70 -29.13 -11.77
CA LEU A 142 -43.00 -29.78 -10.65
C LEU A 142 -43.33 -31.28 -10.51
N GLU A 143 -44.58 -31.68 -10.75
CA GLU A 143 -45.01 -33.08 -10.67
C GLU A 143 -44.35 -33.94 -11.77
N TYR A 144 -44.31 -33.44 -13.00
CA TYR A 144 -43.65 -34.13 -14.11
C TYR A 144 -42.12 -34.17 -14.00
N ILE A 145 -41.53 -33.19 -13.31
CA ILE A 145 -40.09 -33.20 -12.98
C ILE A 145 -39.78 -34.24 -11.90
N TYR A 146 -40.65 -34.39 -10.88
CA TYR A 146 -40.45 -35.35 -9.80
C TYR A 146 -40.62 -36.81 -10.24
N THR A 147 -41.61 -37.07 -11.11
CA THR A 147 -41.87 -38.41 -11.66
C THR A 147 -40.75 -38.89 -12.61
N ALA A 148 -40.14 -38.00 -13.39
CA ALA A 148 -38.98 -38.32 -14.22
C ALA A 148 -37.77 -38.79 -13.39
N LYS A 149 -37.55 -38.21 -12.19
CA LYS A 149 -36.47 -38.58 -11.27
C LYS A 149 -36.61 -39.99 -10.69
N ASN A 150 -37.85 -40.51 -10.58
CA ASN A 150 -38.13 -41.87 -10.09
C ASN A 150 -38.05 -42.93 -11.19
N LYS A 151 -38.43 -42.61 -12.43
CA LYS A 151 -38.37 -43.56 -13.56
C LYS A 151 -36.94 -43.95 -13.97
N GLN A 152 -35.94 -43.09 -13.74
CA GLN A 152 -34.55 -43.41 -14.10
C GLN A 152 -33.81 -44.32 -13.10
N LYS A 153 -34.37 -44.59 -11.92
CA LYS A 153 -33.72 -45.44 -10.90
C LYS A 153 -34.07 -46.92 -10.99
N GLN A 154 -35.10 -47.31 -11.74
CA GLN A 154 -35.50 -48.71 -11.85
C GLN A 154 -34.95 -49.34 -13.14
N THR A 155 -34.01 -50.27 -12.96
CA THR A 155 -33.63 -51.19 -14.03
C THR A 155 -34.71 -52.29 -14.16
N PRO A 156 -35.00 -52.82 -15.36
CA PRO A 156 -36.06 -53.82 -15.58
C PRO A 156 -35.95 -55.07 -14.71
N LEU A 157 -34.75 -55.37 -14.19
CA LEU A 157 -34.51 -56.50 -13.27
C LEU A 157 -35.02 -56.27 -11.85
N GLN A 158 -35.06 -55.02 -11.36
CA GLN A 158 -35.55 -54.71 -10.02
C GLN A 158 -37.06 -54.81 -9.95
N GLN A 159 -37.75 -54.38 -11.01
CA GLN A 159 -39.21 -54.45 -11.11
C GLN A 159 -39.69 -55.91 -11.14
N ALA A 160 -39.02 -56.78 -11.90
CA ALA A 160 -39.33 -58.22 -11.90
C ALA A 160 -39.04 -58.93 -10.56
N LEU A 161 -38.13 -58.40 -9.74
CA LEU A 161 -37.82 -58.92 -8.41
C LEU A 161 -38.83 -58.45 -7.36
N GLU A 162 -39.30 -57.20 -7.45
CA GLU A 162 -40.39 -56.67 -6.63
C GLU A 162 -41.70 -57.40 -6.93
N ASP A 163 -42.05 -57.59 -8.21
CA ASP A 163 -43.24 -58.35 -8.62
C ASP A 163 -43.20 -59.82 -8.11
N LEU A 164 -42.02 -60.44 -8.10
CA LEU A 164 -41.83 -61.79 -7.55
C LEU A 164 -41.96 -61.81 -6.02
N GLN A 165 -41.45 -60.78 -5.33
CA GLN A 165 -41.56 -60.67 -3.88
C GLN A 165 -43.01 -60.40 -3.45
N GLU A 166 -43.74 -59.57 -4.18
CA GLU A 166 -45.16 -59.30 -3.95
C GLU A 166 -45.99 -60.58 -4.17
N ALA A 167 -45.76 -61.30 -5.26
CA ALA A 167 -46.44 -62.59 -5.51
C ALA A 167 -46.10 -63.66 -4.44
N LEU A 168 -44.88 -63.64 -3.88
CA LEU A 168 -44.52 -64.53 -2.77
C LEU A 168 -45.17 -64.13 -1.45
N ALA A 169 -45.34 -62.83 -1.21
CA ALA A 169 -46.04 -62.30 -0.04
C ALA A 169 -47.54 -62.65 -0.10
N GLU A 170 -48.20 -62.42 -1.25
CA GLU A 170 -49.60 -62.79 -1.47
C GLU A 170 -49.83 -64.30 -1.29
N LYS A 171 -48.88 -65.13 -1.76
CA LYS A 171 -48.95 -66.58 -1.57
C LYS A 171 -48.86 -66.98 -0.10
N GLU A 172 -47.99 -66.35 0.69
CA GLU A 172 -47.87 -66.67 2.11
C GLU A 172 -49.08 -66.15 2.91
N GLU A 173 -49.64 -64.99 2.54
CA GLU A 173 -50.89 -64.47 3.12
C GLU A 173 -52.07 -65.41 2.84
N LEU A 174 -52.24 -65.86 1.59
CA LEU A 174 -53.27 -66.84 1.24
C LEU A 174 -53.10 -68.16 2.00
N LYS A 175 -51.86 -68.61 2.21
CA LYS A 175 -51.56 -69.81 2.97
C LYS A 175 -51.90 -69.65 4.46
N GLN A 176 -51.60 -68.49 5.05
CA GLN A 176 -52.01 -68.16 6.42
C GLN A 176 -53.53 -68.11 6.53
N ARG A 177 -54.22 -67.50 5.57
CA ARG A 177 -55.68 -67.45 5.49
C ARG A 177 -56.31 -68.85 5.42
N CYS A 178 -55.74 -69.75 4.63
CA CYS A 178 -56.17 -71.16 4.57
C CYS A 178 -55.97 -71.86 5.92
N GLN A 179 -54.83 -71.66 6.58
CA GLN A 179 -54.57 -72.24 7.91
C GLN A 179 -55.52 -71.71 8.98
N GLU A 180 -55.83 -70.42 8.97
CA GLU A 180 -56.82 -69.81 9.86
C GLU A 180 -58.22 -70.40 9.65
N LEU A 181 -58.63 -70.58 8.39
CA LEU A 181 -59.90 -71.19 8.04
C LEU A 181 -59.96 -72.66 8.47
N ASP A 182 -58.87 -73.43 8.29
CA ASP A 182 -58.79 -74.82 8.75
C ASP A 182 -58.91 -74.92 10.27
N LEU A 183 -58.26 -74.02 11.02
CA LEU A 183 -58.38 -73.93 12.48
C LEU A 183 -59.80 -73.56 12.91
N GLN A 184 -60.44 -72.62 12.21
CA GLN A 184 -61.82 -72.22 12.50
C GLN A 184 -62.80 -73.37 12.23
N VAL A 185 -62.62 -74.12 11.15
CA VAL A 185 -63.43 -75.31 10.85
C VAL A 185 -63.23 -76.39 11.91
N ALA A 186 -62.00 -76.63 12.36
CA ALA A 186 -61.73 -77.57 13.44
C ALA A 186 -62.43 -77.16 14.75
N ALA A 187 -62.32 -75.89 15.13
CA ALA A 187 -62.98 -75.36 16.33
C ALA A 187 -64.51 -75.48 16.26
N LEU A 188 -65.11 -75.13 15.12
CA LEU A 188 -66.56 -75.28 14.91
C LEU A 188 -67.00 -76.75 14.91
N GLN A 189 -66.15 -77.67 14.44
CA GLN A 189 -66.44 -79.09 14.47
C GLN A 189 -66.41 -79.64 15.91
N ASP A 190 -65.45 -79.20 16.72
CA ASP A 190 -65.36 -79.55 18.14
C ASP A 190 -66.52 -78.95 18.96
N GLU A 191 -66.93 -77.71 18.66
CA GLU A 191 -68.10 -77.09 19.27
C GLU A 191 -69.39 -77.82 18.89
N LYS A 192 -69.56 -78.19 17.61
CA LYS A 192 -70.70 -79.01 17.17
C LYS A 192 -70.73 -80.36 17.89
N ASN A 193 -69.59 -81.03 18.03
CA ASN A 193 -69.53 -82.32 18.73
C ASN A 193 -69.85 -82.15 20.22
N SER A 194 -69.38 -81.06 20.84
CA SER A 194 -69.67 -80.72 22.23
C SER A 194 -71.17 -80.46 22.43
N LEU A 195 -71.78 -79.63 21.58
CA LEU A 195 -73.22 -79.33 21.60
C LEU A 195 -74.08 -80.56 21.30
N MET A 196 -73.62 -81.47 20.45
CA MET A 196 -74.28 -82.76 20.22
C MET A 196 -74.27 -83.61 21.49
N SER A 197 -73.12 -83.73 22.16
CA SER A 197 -73.02 -84.48 23.42
C SER A 197 -73.85 -83.85 24.54
N GLU A 198 -73.91 -82.51 24.59
CA GLU A 198 -74.74 -81.79 25.56
C GLU A 198 -76.23 -82.01 25.27
N ASN A 199 -76.65 -81.99 23.99
CA ASN A 199 -78.02 -82.32 23.62
C ASN A 199 -78.41 -83.76 23.97
N GLU A 200 -77.51 -84.73 23.80
CA GLU A 200 -77.75 -86.11 24.24
C GLU A 200 -77.95 -86.17 25.77
N VAL A 201 -77.08 -85.51 26.54
CA VAL A 201 -77.20 -85.44 28.01
C VAL A 201 -78.48 -84.70 28.45
N MET A 202 -78.88 -83.64 27.74
CA MET A 202 -80.11 -82.91 28.04
C MET A 202 -81.36 -83.71 27.68
N ASN A 203 -81.34 -84.48 26.59
CA ASN A 203 -82.41 -85.43 26.26
C ASN A 203 -82.50 -86.55 27.31
N ASP A 204 -81.37 -87.14 27.72
CA ASP A 204 -81.33 -88.14 28.78
C ASP A 204 -81.84 -87.58 30.13
N ARG A 205 -81.57 -86.31 30.41
CA ARG A 205 -82.11 -85.60 31.58
C ARG A 205 -83.60 -85.31 31.46
N LEU A 206 -84.10 -85.02 30.26
CA LEU A 206 -85.53 -84.84 30.01
C LEU A 206 -86.29 -86.16 30.23
N ASP A 207 -85.75 -87.26 29.73
CA ASP A 207 -86.29 -88.62 29.92
C ASP A 207 -86.26 -89.04 31.41
N GLN A 208 -85.26 -88.61 32.16
CA GLN A 208 -85.19 -88.82 33.63
C GLN A 208 -86.18 -87.94 34.41
N LEU A 209 -86.53 -86.75 33.90
CA LEU A 209 -87.49 -85.84 34.53
C LEU A 209 -88.94 -86.26 34.29
N ASP A 210 -89.24 -86.93 33.17
CA ASP A 210 -90.57 -87.47 32.87
C ASP A 210 -90.97 -88.63 33.82
N GLY A 211 -89.99 -89.28 34.45
CA GLY A 211 -90.20 -90.35 35.44
C GLY A 211 -90.34 -89.91 36.91
N SER A 212 -90.24 -88.61 37.23
CA SER A 212 -90.05 -88.13 38.61
C SER A 212 -91.07 -87.05 39.05
N LEU A 213 -92.29 -87.06 38.52
CA LEU A 213 -93.28 -86.00 38.74
C LEU A 213 -94.31 -86.25 39.88
N ASP A 214 -93.97 -87.03 40.91
CA ASP A 214 -94.95 -87.44 41.95
C ASP A 214 -94.82 -86.78 43.34
N ASP A 215 -94.05 -85.70 43.52
CA ASP A 215 -94.19 -84.85 44.73
C ASP A 215 -93.90 -83.35 44.48
N PRO A 216 -94.94 -82.49 44.28
CA PRO A 216 -94.77 -81.11 43.84
C PRO A 216 -94.27 -80.13 44.93
N ASN A 217 -94.43 -80.42 46.22
CA ASN A 217 -94.45 -79.33 47.22
C ASN A 217 -93.16 -79.14 48.04
N THR A 218 -92.22 -80.09 48.01
CA THR A 218 -90.99 -80.01 48.85
C THR A 218 -89.70 -79.79 48.04
N VAL A 219 -89.63 -80.34 46.82
CA VAL A 219 -88.45 -80.22 45.94
C VAL A 219 -88.40 -78.85 45.27
N VAL A 220 -89.55 -78.29 44.88
CA VAL A 220 -89.64 -76.96 44.26
C VAL A 220 -89.23 -75.87 45.26
N ALA A 221 -89.66 -75.97 46.52
CA ALA A 221 -89.28 -75.01 47.57
C ALA A 221 -87.77 -75.04 47.89
N LYS A 222 -87.16 -76.23 47.97
CA LYS A 222 -85.70 -76.35 48.17
C LYS A 222 -84.90 -75.85 46.97
N LYS A 223 -85.35 -76.14 45.74
CA LYS A 223 -84.73 -75.61 44.51
C LYS A 223 -84.87 -74.08 44.43
N TYR A 224 -86.02 -73.54 44.82
CA TYR A 224 -86.25 -72.09 44.90
C TYR A 224 -85.32 -71.43 45.92
N PHE A 225 -85.20 -71.98 47.13
CA PHE A 225 -84.29 -71.46 48.15
C PHE A 225 -82.81 -71.53 47.72
N HIS A 226 -82.39 -72.63 47.07
CA HIS A 226 -81.04 -72.75 46.53
C HIS A 226 -80.77 -71.74 45.39
N ALA A 227 -81.73 -71.56 44.48
CA ALA A 227 -81.64 -70.56 43.42
C ALA A 227 -81.60 -69.13 43.99
N GLN A 228 -82.35 -68.86 45.06
CA GLN A 228 -82.35 -67.57 45.74
C GLN A 228 -80.99 -67.27 46.39
N LEU A 229 -80.39 -68.26 47.08
CA LEU A 229 -79.05 -68.10 47.65
C LEU A 229 -77.97 -67.92 46.57
N GLN A 230 -78.05 -68.66 45.46
CA GLN A 230 -77.16 -68.45 44.31
C GLN A 230 -77.34 -67.05 43.71
N LEU A 231 -78.57 -66.54 43.65
CA LEU A 231 -78.86 -65.21 43.13
C LEU A 231 -78.28 -64.13 44.05
N GLU A 232 -78.35 -64.30 45.37
CA GLU A 232 -77.70 -63.42 46.35
C GLU A 232 -76.17 -63.48 46.24
N GLN A 233 -75.57 -64.67 46.12
CA GLN A 233 -74.12 -64.83 45.93
C GLN A 233 -73.62 -64.18 44.62
N LEU A 234 -74.34 -64.42 43.52
CA LEU A 234 -74.02 -63.81 42.23
C LEU A 234 -74.20 -62.30 42.29
N GLN A 235 -75.19 -61.78 43.01
CA GLN A 235 -75.32 -60.33 43.23
C GLN A 235 -74.14 -59.76 44.01
N GLU A 236 -73.72 -60.40 45.10
CA GLU A 236 -72.56 -59.95 45.89
C GLU A 236 -71.26 -60.00 45.08
N GLU A 237 -71.06 -61.06 44.30
CA GLU A 237 -69.92 -61.18 43.38
C GLU A 237 -69.97 -60.12 42.28
N ASN A 238 -71.16 -59.79 41.76
CA ASN A 238 -71.34 -58.73 40.77
C ASN A 238 -70.95 -57.36 41.35
N PHE A 239 -71.42 -57.02 42.56
CA PHE A 239 -71.01 -55.77 43.23
C PHE A 239 -69.51 -55.69 43.46
N ARG A 240 -68.88 -56.82 43.83
CA ARG A 240 -67.42 -56.88 44.03
C ARG A 240 -66.65 -56.70 42.71
N LEU A 241 -67.13 -57.33 41.63
CA LEU A 241 -66.56 -57.18 40.30
C LEU A 241 -66.76 -55.77 39.76
N GLU A 242 -67.91 -55.13 40.00
CA GLU A 242 -68.17 -53.74 39.64
C GLU A 242 -67.22 -52.78 40.37
N ALA A 243 -67.02 -52.96 41.67
CA ALA A 243 -66.06 -52.16 42.44
C ALA A 243 -64.62 -52.32 41.90
N ALA A 244 -64.18 -53.56 41.64
CA ALA A 244 -62.87 -53.81 41.05
C ALA A 244 -62.74 -53.20 39.64
N LYS A 245 -63.81 -53.27 38.82
CA LYS A 245 -63.85 -52.64 37.49
C LYS A 245 -63.68 -51.12 37.59
N ASP A 246 -64.32 -50.49 38.56
CA ASP A 246 -64.19 -49.04 38.78
C ASP A 246 -62.79 -48.66 39.28
N ASP A 247 -62.18 -49.44 40.17
CA ASP A 247 -60.79 -49.23 40.61
C ASP A 247 -59.81 -49.36 39.44
N TYR A 248 -59.97 -50.39 38.59
CA TYR A 248 -59.16 -50.55 37.38
C TYR A 248 -59.38 -49.42 36.39
N ARG A 249 -60.62 -48.94 36.22
CA ARG A 249 -60.92 -47.79 35.37
C ARG A 249 -60.18 -46.54 35.84
N VAL A 250 -60.22 -46.23 37.13
CA VAL A 250 -59.49 -45.09 37.71
C VAL A 250 -57.98 -45.25 37.54
N HIS A 251 -57.45 -46.47 37.69
CA HIS A 251 -56.02 -46.73 37.48
C HIS A 251 -55.61 -46.52 36.00
N CYS A 252 -56.43 -46.97 35.05
CA CYS A 252 -56.20 -46.70 33.63
C CYS A 252 -56.23 -45.19 33.33
N GLU A 253 -57.21 -44.45 33.87
CA GLU A 253 -57.29 -42.98 33.72
C GLU A 253 -56.04 -42.27 34.29
N ASP A 254 -55.47 -42.76 35.39
CA ASP A 254 -54.23 -42.21 35.97
C ASP A 254 -52.99 -42.52 35.13
N LEU A 255 -52.87 -43.75 34.63
CA LEU A 255 -51.80 -44.15 33.72
C LEU A 255 -51.85 -43.37 32.40
N GLU A 256 -53.04 -43.12 31.84
CA GLU A 256 -53.21 -42.29 30.65
C GLU A 256 -52.73 -40.85 30.87
N LYS A 257 -53.03 -40.26 32.04
CA LYS A 257 -52.54 -38.93 32.39
C LYS A 257 -51.01 -38.89 32.48
N GLN A 258 -50.40 -39.87 33.16
CA GLN A 258 -48.95 -39.96 33.26
C GLN A 258 -48.29 -40.15 31.87
N LEU A 259 -48.92 -40.91 30.98
CA LEU A 259 -48.43 -41.11 29.62
C LEU A 259 -48.44 -39.81 28.82
N ILE A 260 -49.53 -39.03 28.93
CA ILE A 260 -49.64 -37.70 28.29
C ILE A 260 -48.60 -36.72 28.87
N GLU A 261 -48.41 -36.69 30.19
CA GLU A 261 -47.40 -35.85 30.83
C GLU A 261 -45.97 -36.21 30.38
N LEU A 262 -45.67 -37.51 30.27
CA LEU A 262 -44.39 -37.99 29.77
C LEU A 262 -44.19 -37.66 28.28
N GLN A 263 -45.24 -37.75 27.46
CA GLN A 263 -45.19 -37.31 26.06
C GLN A 263 -44.89 -35.82 25.96
N HIS A 264 -45.63 -34.98 26.70
CA HIS A 264 -45.39 -33.52 26.69
C HIS A 264 -43.96 -33.17 27.13
N ARG A 265 -43.45 -33.86 28.15
CA ARG A 265 -42.08 -33.67 28.62
C ARG A 265 -41.04 -34.14 27.60
N ASN A 266 -41.33 -35.18 26.83
CA ASN A 266 -40.46 -35.64 25.75
C ASN A 266 -40.42 -34.63 24.60
N ASP A 267 -41.59 -34.09 24.22
CA ASP A 267 -41.69 -33.04 23.20
C ASP A 267 -40.91 -31.78 23.61
N GLU A 268 -41.05 -31.33 24.86
CA GLU A 268 -40.27 -30.21 25.41
C GLU A 268 -38.75 -30.46 25.34
N LEU A 269 -38.31 -31.66 25.76
CA LEU A 269 -36.89 -32.04 25.70
C LEU A 269 -36.38 -32.10 24.26
N THR A 270 -37.22 -32.54 23.32
CA THR A 270 -36.90 -32.58 21.90
C THR A 270 -36.75 -31.18 21.33
N CYS A 271 -37.69 -30.27 21.62
CA CYS A 271 -37.59 -28.86 21.22
C CYS A 271 -36.33 -28.18 21.79
N LEU A 272 -36.00 -28.41 23.07
CA LEU A 272 -34.78 -27.87 23.67
C LEU A 272 -33.51 -28.43 23.03
N ALA A 273 -33.51 -29.71 22.62
CA ALA A 273 -32.38 -30.31 21.93
C ALA A 273 -32.20 -29.72 20.51
N GLU A 274 -33.30 -29.43 19.81
CA GLU A 274 -33.30 -28.75 18.53
C GLU A 274 -32.78 -27.31 18.65
N GLU A 275 -33.24 -26.55 19.65
CA GLU A 275 -32.74 -25.20 19.93
C GLU A 275 -31.25 -25.22 20.29
N SER A 276 -30.80 -26.16 21.12
CA SER A 276 -29.38 -26.30 21.45
C SER A 276 -28.54 -26.66 20.21
N ARG A 277 -29.08 -27.41 19.25
CA ARG A 277 -28.41 -27.69 17.98
C ARG A 277 -28.33 -26.44 17.12
N ALA A 278 -29.42 -25.69 16.98
CA ALA A 278 -29.45 -24.44 16.23
C ALA A 278 -28.46 -23.39 16.78
N LEU A 279 -28.41 -23.22 18.11
CA LEU A 279 -27.44 -22.33 18.77
C LEU A 279 -26.00 -22.78 18.54
N LYS A 280 -25.75 -24.09 18.49
CA LYS A 280 -24.42 -24.62 18.19
C LYS A 280 -24.00 -24.32 16.75
N ASP A 281 -24.91 -24.48 15.80
CA ASP A 281 -24.68 -24.13 14.40
C ASP A 281 -24.39 -22.62 14.26
N GLU A 282 -25.11 -21.76 14.99
CA GLU A 282 -24.84 -20.32 15.04
C GLU A 282 -23.46 -20.00 15.61
N ILE A 283 -23.05 -20.66 16.71
CA ILE A 283 -21.70 -20.52 17.28
C ILE A 283 -20.62 -20.92 16.28
N ASP A 284 -20.83 -22.00 15.53
CA ASP A 284 -19.86 -22.48 14.54
C ASP A 284 -19.76 -21.49 13.35
N VAL A 285 -20.89 -20.93 12.91
CA VAL A 285 -20.89 -19.82 11.94
C VAL A 285 -20.12 -18.61 12.48
N LEU A 286 -20.39 -18.17 13.71
CA LEU A 286 -19.69 -17.05 14.34
C LEU A 286 -18.18 -17.29 14.49
N ARG A 287 -17.75 -18.53 14.77
CA ARG A 287 -16.32 -18.89 14.77
C ARG A 287 -15.67 -18.68 13.41
N THR A 288 -16.32 -19.09 12.32
CA THR A 288 -15.77 -18.86 10.96
C THR A 288 -15.66 -17.36 10.65
N PHE A 289 -16.61 -16.54 11.11
CA PHE A 289 -16.54 -15.09 10.97
C PHE A 289 -15.42 -14.49 11.83
N ALA A 290 -15.20 -14.98 13.05
CA ALA A 290 -14.09 -14.56 13.90
C ALA A 290 -12.73 -14.88 13.26
N ASP A 291 -12.56 -16.07 12.68
CA ASP A 291 -11.34 -16.44 11.95
C ASP A 291 -11.10 -15.55 10.72
N LYS A 292 -12.17 -15.21 10.00
CA LYS A 292 -12.11 -14.27 8.87
C LYS A 292 -11.73 -12.87 9.33
N ALA A 293 -12.29 -12.40 10.45
CA ALA A 293 -11.95 -11.11 11.05
C ALA A 293 -10.48 -11.07 11.48
N SER A 294 -9.97 -12.12 12.14
CA SER A 294 -8.57 -12.22 12.55
C SER A 294 -7.62 -12.20 11.34
N LYS A 295 -7.97 -12.88 10.24
CA LYS A 295 -7.20 -12.78 8.98
C LYS A 295 -7.20 -11.36 8.44
N LEU A 296 -8.35 -10.68 8.40
CA LEU A 296 -8.43 -9.29 7.96
C LEU A 296 -7.60 -8.35 8.85
N GLU A 297 -7.66 -8.51 10.17
CA GLU A 297 -6.82 -7.76 11.12
C GLU A 297 -5.32 -7.96 10.83
N SER A 298 -4.88 -9.19 10.59
CA SER A 298 -3.49 -9.47 10.22
C SER A 298 -3.08 -8.76 8.92
N THR A 299 -3.97 -8.70 7.92
CA THR A 299 -3.68 -7.98 6.67
C THR A 299 -3.63 -6.47 6.88
N VAL A 300 -4.51 -5.91 7.72
CA VAL A 300 -4.49 -4.49 8.09
C VAL A 300 -3.19 -4.15 8.79
N GLU A 301 -2.68 -5.01 9.66
CA GLU A 301 -1.40 -4.80 10.34
C GLU A 301 -0.22 -4.79 9.36
N VAL A 302 -0.22 -5.69 8.36
CA VAL A 302 0.78 -5.65 7.28
C VAL A 302 0.69 -4.35 6.49
N TYR A 303 -0.51 -3.86 6.18
CA TYR A 303 -0.67 -2.59 5.47
C TYR A 303 -0.25 -1.38 6.31
N ARG A 304 -0.50 -1.39 7.63
CA ARG A 304 0.02 -0.37 8.55
C ARG A 304 1.54 -0.30 8.49
N LYS A 305 2.21 -1.43 8.60
CA LYS A 305 3.67 -1.49 8.53
C LYS A 305 4.20 -0.96 7.19
N LYS A 306 3.58 -1.34 6.07
CA LYS A 306 3.94 -0.78 4.74
C LYS A 306 3.75 0.74 4.67
N LEU A 307 2.76 1.29 5.37
CA LEU A 307 2.49 2.72 5.40
C LEU A 307 3.52 3.47 6.26
N GLU A 308 3.97 2.87 7.36
CA GLU A 308 5.12 3.34 8.14
C GLU A 308 6.40 3.36 7.30
N ASP A 309 6.70 2.25 6.60
CA ASP A 309 7.85 2.17 5.69
C ASP A 309 7.80 3.27 4.60
N LEU A 310 6.61 3.53 4.02
CA LEU A 310 6.43 4.62 3.06
C LEU A 310 6.69 6.01 3.66
N ASN A 311 6.32 6.23 4.93
CA ASN A 311 6.62 7.48 5.61
C ASN A 311 8.13 7.64 5.86
N ASP A 312 8.82 6.56 6.20
CA ASP A 312 10.27 6.58 6.36
C ASP A 312 11.01 6.80 5.04
N PHE A 313 10.56 6.18 3.95
CA PHE A 313 11.07 6.47 2.61
C PHE A 313 10.83 7.93 2.21
N ARG A 314 9.66 8.51 2.52
CA ARG A 314 9.41 9.95 2.28
C ARG A 314 10.36 10.84 3.06
N ARG A 315 10.65 10.52 4.33
CA ARG A 315 11.65 11.24 5.14
C ARG A 315 13.05 11.13 4.55
N GLN A 316 13.44 9.94 4.09
CA GLN A 316 14.73 9.73 3.42
C GLN A 316 14.83 10.53 2.12
N VAL A 317 13.78 10.53 1.30
CA VAL A 317 13.73 11.34 0.06
C VAL A 317 13.86 12.82 0.38
N LYS A 318 13.15 13.33 1.39
CA LYS A 318 13.26 14.73 1.81
C LYS A 318 14.67 15.07 2.30
N SER A 319 15.27 14.22 3.13
CA SER A 319 16.65 14.40 3.58
C SER A 319 17.64 14.40 2.41
N LEU A 320 17.47 13.53 1.41
CA LEU A 320 18.30 13.51 0.21
C LEU A 320 18.10 14.77 -0.64
N GLN A 321 16.86 15.28 -0.76
CA GLN A 321 16.59 16.53 -1.45
C GLN A 321 17.25 17.72 -0.74
N ASP A 322 17.16 17.80 0.59
CA ASP A 322 17.78 18.88 1.38
C ASP A 322 19.31 18.85 1.26
N THR A 323 19.94 17.67 1.34
CA THR A 323 21.38 17.53 1.14
C THR A 323 21.82 17.89 -0.28
N ASN A 324 21.04 17.51 -1.31
CA ASN A 324 21.32 17.88 -2.69
C ASN A 324 21.19 19.39 -2.91
N MET A 325 20.17 20.03 -2.31
CA MET A 325 20.02 21.48 -2.33
C MET A 325 21.21 22.18 -1.65
N MET A 326 21.71 21.64 -0.54
CA MET A 326 22.92 22.14 0.12
C MET A 326 24.16 22.00 -0.77
N TYR A 327 24.33 20.87 -1.47
CA TYR A 327 25.43 20.69 -2.44
C TYR A 327 25.33 21.66 -3.61
N MET A 328 24.13 21.89 -4.14
CA MET A 328 23.89 22.88 -5.19
C MET A 328 24.25 24.30 -4.73
N HIS A 329 23.81 24.71 -3.54
CA HIS A 329 24.16 26.01 -2.98
C HIS A 329 25.67 26.17 -2.78
N ASN A 330 26.33 25.14 -2.23
CA ASN A 330 27.78 25.15 -2.05
C ASN A 330 28.53 25.24 -3.39
N THR A 331 28.05 24.51 -4.41
CA THR A 331 28.62 24.56 -5.77
C THR A 331 28.54 25.97 -6.36
N VAL A 332 27.38 26.61 -6.26
CA VAL A 332 27.19 27.99 -6.73
C VAL A 332 28.10 28.97 -5.98
N SER A 333 28.21 28.84 -4.66
CA SER A 333 29.11 29.67 -3.84
C SER A 333 30.58 29.51 -4.27
N LEU A 334 31.02 28.26 -4.50
CA LEU A 334 32.38 27.98 -4.97
C LEU A 334 32.62 28.51 -6.39
N GLU A 335 31.62 28.46 -7.28
CA GLU A 335 31.70 29.07 -8.61
C GLU A 335 31.85 30.60 -8.54
N GLU A 336 31.16 31.26 -7.62
CA GLU A 336 31.31 32.69 -7.38
C GLU A 336 32.68 33.05 -6.82
N GLU A 337 33.20 32.28 -5.87
CA GLU A 337 34.57 32.44 -5.36
C GLU A 337 35.61 32.23 -6.45
N LEU A 338 35.44 31.20 -7.29
CA LEU A 338 36.30 30.95 -8.43
C LEU A 338 36.28 32.13 -9.42
N LYS A 339 35.12 32.72 -9.67
CA LYS A 339 34.98 33.92 -10.52
C LYS A 339 35.73 35.11 -9.93
N LYS A 340 35.63 35.35 -8.62
CA LYS A 340 36.38 36.40 -7.91
C LYS A 340 37.89 36.14 -7.98
N ALA A 341 38.33 34.91 -7.74
CA ALA A 341 39.73 34.52 -7.83
C ALA A 341 40.28 34.71 -9.25
N ASN A 342 39.52 34.34 -10.27
CA ASN A 342 39.89 34.57 -11.67
C ASN A 342 39.99 36.06 -12.02
N ALA A 343 39.08 36.89 -11.52
CA ALA A 343 39.15 38.34 -11.69
C ALA A 343 40.40 38.93 -11.01
N ALA A 344 40.70 38.52 -9.78
CA ALA A 344 41.90 38.92 -9.06
C ALA A 344 43.18 38.46 -9.78
N ARG A 345 43.18 37.24 -10.35
CA ARG A 345 44.28 36.73 -11.16
C ARG A 345 44.50 37.55 -12.42
N ALA A 346 43.42 37.93 -13.11
CA ALA A 346 43.52 38.81 -14.28
C ALA A 346 44.11 40.17 -13.91
N GLN A 347 43.68 40.77 -12.80
CA GLN A 347 44.28 42.02 -12.27
C GLN A 347 45.76 41.83 -11.96
N LEU A 348 46.14 40.73 -11.29
CA LEU A 348 47.53 40.44 -10.97
C LEU A 348 48.41 40.32 -12.23
N GLU A 349 47.93 39.69 -13.29
CA GLU A 349 48.64 39.64 -14.58
C GLU A 349 48.77 41.02 -15.24
N THR A 350 47.76 41.90 -15.11
CA THR A 350 47.90 43.30 -15.56
C THR A 350 48.95 44.07 -14.77
N TYR A 351 49.01 43.90 -13.44
CA TYR A 351 50.03 44.52 -12.61
C TYR A 351 51.43 43.97 -12.92
N LYS A 352 51.60 42.66 -13.11
CA LYS A 352 52.86 42.06 -13.58
C LYS A 352 53.34 42.69 -14.88
N ARG A 353 52.43 42.88 -15.85
CA ARG A 353 52.77 43.54 -17.12
C ARG A 353 53.21 45.00 -16.92
N GLN A 354 52.53 45.75 -16.07
CA GLN A 354 52.91 47.12 -15.72
C GLN A 354 54.28 47.17 -15.04
N VAL A 355 54.55 46.27 -14.10
CA VAL A 355 55.86 46.15 -13.44
C VAL A 355 56.95 45.86 -14.46
N GLN A 356 56.72 44.92 -15.39
CA GLN A 356 57.68 44.62 -16.45
C GLN A 356 57.93 45.83 -17.36
N GLU A 357 56.88 46.57 -17.72
CA GLU A 357 57.01 47.78 -18.54
C GLU A 357 57.80 48.88 -17.82
N LEU A 358 57.50 49.12 -16.54
CA LEU A 358 58.25 50.07 -15.71
C LEU A 358 59.72 49.63 -15.55
N HIS A 359 59.98 48.34 -15.36
CA HIS A 359 61.34 47.81 -15.31
C HIS A 359 62.10 48.03 -16.61
N ASN A 360 61.46 47.80 -17.77
CA ASN A 360 62.05 48.09 -19.08
C ASN A 360 62.35 49.58 -19.24
N ARG A 361 61.41 50.47 -18.87
CA ARG A 361 61.62 51.94 -18.90
C ARG A 361 62.77 52.36 -17.99
N LEU A 362 62.83 51.82 -16.77
CA LEU A 362 63.94 52.08 -15.85
C LEU A 362 65.28 51.62 -16.44
N SER A 363 65.32 50.46 -17.08
CA SER A 363 66.52 49.97 -17.77
C SER A 363 66.93 50.89 -18.92
N GLU A 364 65.97 51.40 -19.70
CA GLU A 364 66.24 52.39 -20.75
C GLU A 364 66.77 53.71 -20.20
N GLU A 365 66.15 54.26 -19.15
CA GLU A 365 66.63 55.48 -18.49
C GLU A 365 68.02 55.29 -17.87
N SER A 366 68.29 54.12 -17.27
CA SER A 366 69.61 53.78 -16.78
C SER A 366 70.65 53.79 -17.91
N LYS A 367 70.34 53.16 -19.06
CA LYS A 367 71.24 53.18 -20.23
C LYS A 367 71.44 54.59 -20.79
N ARG A 368 70.39 55.42 -20.81
CA ARG A 368 70.49 56.84 -21.22
C ARG A 368 71.39 57.61 -20.26
N ALA A 369 71.21 57.43 -18.95
CA ALA A 369 72.05 58.04 -17.92
C ALA A 369 73.52 57.61 -18.05
N ASP A 370 73.80 56.32 -18.26
CA ASP A 370 75.15 55.81 -18.48
C ASP A 370 75.80 56.43 -19.74
N THR A 371 75.02 56.58 -20.81
CA THR A 371 75.49 57.21 -22.06
C THR A 371 75.84 58.68 -21.85
N LEU A 372 74.97 59.43 -21.17
CA LEU A 372 75.21 60.84 -20.84
C LEU A 372 76.40 61.00 -19.89
N ALA A 373 76.55 60.12 -18.90
CA ALA A 373 77.70 60.12 -18.00
C ALA A 373 79.02 59.88 -18.75
N PHE A 374 79.03 58.96 -19.72
CA PHE A 374 80.17 58.74 -20.60
C PHE A 374 80.48 59.97 -21.48
N GLU A 375 79.45 60.61 -22.04
CA GLU A 375 79.61 61.82 -22.84
C GLU A 375 80.13 63.01 -22.03
N LEU A 376 79.62 63.20 -20.80
CA LEU A 376 80.09 64.20 -19.85
C LEU A 376 81.57 63.96 -19.52
N LYS A 377 81.94 62.73 -19.14
CA LYS A 377 83.34 62.39 -18.86
C LYS A 377 84.26 62.68 -20.06
N ARG A 378 83.82 62.33 -21.28
CA ARG A 378 84.58 62.63 -22.51
C ARG A 378 84.70 64.14 -22.75
N LEU A 379 83.66 64.93 -22.46
CA LEU A 379 83.69 66.38 -22.58
C LEU A 379 84.58 67.02 -21.50
N GLU A 380 84.55 66.52 -20.27
CA GLU A 380 85.44 66.91 -19.17
C GLU A 380 86.91 66.64 -19.54
N GLU A 381 87.23 65.45 -20.06
CA GLU A 381 88.58 65.11 -20.52
C GLU A 381 89.06 66.05 -21.65
N LYS A 382 88.16 66.41 -22.59
CA LYS A 382 88.47 67.39 -23.65
C LYS A 382 88.66 68.80 -23.08
N HIS A 383 87.81 69.22 -22.16
CA HIS A 383 87.92 70.52 -21.50
C HIS A 383 89.23 70.61 -20.73
N GLU A 384 89.61 69.57 -19.98
CA GLU A 384 90.87 69.47 -19.25
C GLU A 384 92.08 69.54 -20.20
N ALA A 385 92.03 68.84 -21.34
CA ALA A 385 93.08 68.92 -22.35
C ALA A 385 93.22 70.35 -22.94
N LEU A 386 92.09 70.99 -23.27
CA LEU A 386 92.08 72.39 -23.75
C LEU A 386 92.55 73.37 -22.67
N PHE A 387 92.22 73.12 -21.41
CA PHE A 387 92.65 73.94 -20.28
C PHE A 387 94.17 73.86 -20.10
N LYS A 388 94.75 72.65 -20.14
CA LYS A 388 96.21 72.45 -20.12
C LYS A 388 96.91 73.11 -21.30
N GLU A 389 96.34 73.04 -22.50
CA GLU A 389 96.91 73.72 -23.67
C GLU A 389 96.81 75.24 -23.54
N LYS A 390 95.70 75.76 -23.01
CA LYS A 390 95.57 77.19 -22.65
C LYS A 390 96.62 77.62 -21.63
N GLU A 391 96.83 76.84 -20.56
CA GLU A 391 97.88 77.10 -19.56
C GLU A 391 99.27 77.09 -20.20
N ARG A 392 99.56 76.12 -21.07
CA ARG A 392 100.81 76.05 -21.82
C ARG A 392 101.02 77.28 -22.71
N LEU A 393 99.98 77.74 -23.41
CA LEU A 393 100.02 78.95 -24.22
C LEU A 393 100.21 80.21 -23.36
N ILE A 394 99.63 80.26 -22.16
CA ILE A 394 99.88 81.34 -21.18
C ILE A 394 101.35 81.35 -20.77
N VAL A 395 101.92 80.20 -20.41
CA VAL A 395 103.34 80.08 -20.06
C VAL A 395 104.23 80.48 -21.23
N GLN A 396 103.94 80.01 -22.45
CA GLN A 396 104.68 80.41 -23.65
C GLN A 396 104.57 81.90 -23.94
N ARG A 397 103.37 82.48 -23.80
CA ARG A 397 103.15 83.92 -23.93
C ARG A 397 103.96 84.69 -22.89
N ASP A 398 103.96 84.26 -21.64
CA ASP A 398 104.68 84.95 -20.56
C ASP A 398 106.19 84.82 -20.73
N ALA A 399 106.71 83.66 -21.15
CA ALA A 399 108.10 83.51 -21.56
C ALA A 399 108.47 84.37 -22.78
N LEU A 400 107.57 84.51 -23.76
CA LEU A 400 107.77 85.42 -24.91
C LEU A 400 107.71 86.90 -24.52
N LYS A 401 106.88 87.24 -23.53
CA LYS A 401 106.86 88.59 -22.94
C LYS A 401 108.15 88.85 -22.18
N GLU A 402 108.59 87.91 -21.34
CA GLU A 402 109.85 87.98 -20.60
C GLU A 402 111.02 88.12 -21.58
N THR A 403 111.11 87.30 -22.63
CA THR A 403 112.16 87.48 -23.66
C THR A 403 112.03 88.80 -24.43
N ASN A 404 110.82 89.31 -24.69
CA ASN A 404 110.65 90.66 -25.25
C ASN A 404 111.09 91.76 -24.27
N GLU A 405 110.79 91.60 -22.97
CA GLU A 405 111.22 92.50 -21.91
C GLU A 405 112.73 92.42 -21.73
N GLU A 406 113.34 91.24 -21.76
CA GLU A 406 114.79 91.03 -21.79
C GLU A 406 115.42 91.61 -23.04
N LEU A 407 114.80 91.49 -24.22
CA LEU A 407 115.28 92.12 -25.46
C LEU A 407 115.14 93.64 -25.41
N ARG A 408 114.06 94.18 -24.80
CA ARG A 408 113.92 95.62 -24.54
C ARG A 408 114.89 96.11 -23.48
N CYS A 409 115.13 95.33 -22.44
CA CYS A 409 116.14 95.56 -21.42
C CYS A 409 117.52 95.45 -22.02
N SER A 410 117.76 94.55 -22.97
CA SER A 410 119.00 94.38 -23.74
C SER A 410 119.17 95.49 -24.76
N GLN A 411 118.10 96.03 -25.35
CA GLN A 411 118.12 97.23 -26.19
C GLN A 411 118.35 98.48 -25.35
N MET A 412 117.70 98.60 -24.19
CA MET A 412 118.03 99.62 -23.20
C MET A 412 119.44 99.41 -22.66
N GLN A 413 119.91 98.17 -22.51
CA GLN A 413 121.30 97.86 -22.18
C GLN A 413 122.18 98.21 -23.37
N GLN A 414 121.79 98.05 -24.62
CA GLN A 414 122.60 98.44 -25.78
C GLN A 414 122.66 99.96 -25.94
N ASP A 415 121.58 100.66 -25.58
CA ASP A 415 121.50 102.13 -25.48
C ASP A 415 122.25 102.66 -24.24
N HIS A 416 122.31 101.90 -23.14
CA HIS A 416 123.08 102.21 -21.93
C HIS A 416 124.52 101.65 -21.92
N LEU A 417 124.90 100.70 -22.81
CA LEU A 417 126.24 100.07 -22.90
C LEU A 417 127.16 100.76 -23.93
N ASN A 418 126.73 101.90 -24.48
CA ASN A 418 127.65 102.99 -24.85
C ASN A 418 128.00 103.89 -23.65
N GLN A 419 127.53 103.56 -22.43
CA GLN A 419 127.87 104.24 -21.17
C GLN A 419 127.76 103.30 -19.95
N ALA A 420 128.77 102.44 -19.81
CA ALA A 420 129.27 101.85 -18.56
C ALA A 420 128.47 100.76 -17.80
N ASP A 421 129.18 99.64 -17.63
CA ASP A 421 129.43 98.85 -16.40
C ASP A 421 128.43 97.84 -15.78
N ALA A 422 129.03 96.65 -15.56
CA ALA A 422 128.99 95.79 -14.37
C ALA A 422 127.86 94.75 -14.14
N SER A 423 128.29 93.48 -14.30
CA SER A 423 128.14 92.32 -13.39
C SER A 423 126.78 91.64 -13.17
N ALA A 424 126.78 90.34 -13.43
CA ALA A 424 125.75 89.35 -13.15
C ALA A 424 125.92 88.70 -11.77
N VAL A 425 124.82 88.36 -11.06
CA VAL A 425 124.73 87.21 -10.10
C VAL A 425 123.28 86.67 -9.99
N LYS A 426 123.22 85.35 -9.80
CA LYS A 426 122.14 84.33 -9.80
C LYS A 426 121.09 84.31 -8.67
N SER A 427 119.92 83.72 -9.02
CA SER A 427 118.99 82.78 -8.34
C SER A 427 118.82 82.74 -6.81
N HIS A 428 117.56 82.71 -6.32
CA HIS A 428 117.18 82.01 -5.07
C HIS A 428 115.69 81.63 -5.01
N GLU A 429 115.42 80.34 -4.78
CA GLU A 429 114.12 79.76 -4.41
C GLU A 429 113.94 79.71 -2.87
N ASN A 430 112.67 79.80 -2.44
CA ASN A 430 112.05 79.28 -1.20
C ASN A 430 112.55 79.79 0.17
N LEU A 431 112.00 80.95 0.58
CA LEU A 431 112.19 81.60 1.89
C LEU A 431 111.01 81.40 2.89
N ALA A 432 109.97 80.62 2.55
CA ALA A 432 108.73 80.59 3.35
C ALA A 432 108.69 79.57 4.51
N ALA A 433 109.64 78.62 4.60
CA ALA A 433 109.59 77.53 5.59
C ALA A 433 110.37 77.82 6.90
N GLU A 434 111.15 78.89 6.96
CA GLU A 434 112.10 79.13 8.06
C GLU A 434 111.67 80.21 9.08
N ILE A 435 110.55 80.91 8.85
CA ILE A 435 110.18 82.10 9.63
C ILE A 435 109.28 81.80 10.85
N LEU A 436 108.77 80.57 11.04
CA LEU A 436 107.92 80.25 12.21
C LEU A 436 108.75 79.74 13.42
N PRO A 437 108.70 80.39 14.59
CA PRO A 437 109.39 79.92 15.80
C PRO A 437 108.99 78.49 16.19
N VAL A 438 109.92 77.74 16.78
CA VAL A 438 109.80 76.29 17.07
C VAL A 438 108.60 75.98 17.98
N GLU A 439 108.29 76.89 18.91
CA GLU A 439 107.20 76.75 19.87
C GLU A 439 105.82 76.72 19.19
N TYR A 440 105.65 77.47 18.09
CA TYR A 440 104.41 77.48 17.33
C TYR A 440 104.26 76.26 16.42
N ARG A 441 105.37 75.67 15.95
CA ARG A 441 105.34 74.38 15.22
C ARG A 441 104.95 73.24 16.15
N GLU A 442 105.50 73.19 17.36
CA GLU A 442 105.11 72.17 18.34
C GLU A 442 103.65 72.31 18.77
N MET A 443 103.16 73.54 18.99
CA MET A 443 101.76 73.78 19.33
C MET A 443 100.82 73.37 18.18
N PHE A 444 101.19 73.67 16.93
CA PHE A 444 100.42 73.24 15.78
C PHE A 444 100.33 71.71 15.68
N ILE A 445 101.45 71.00 15.85
CA ILE A 445 101.48 69.52 15.84
C ILE A 445 100.65 68.94 16.99
N ARG A 446 100.72 69.52 18.21
CA ARG A 446 99.90 69.08 19.35
C ARG A 446 98.41 69.31 19.09
N LEU A 447 98.01 70.48 18.59
CA LEU A 447 96.62 70.78 18.24
C LEU A 447 96.11 69.90 17.08
N GLN A 448 96.97 69.54 16.14
CA GLN A 448 96.62 68.64 15.04
C GLN A 448 96.46 67.19 15.55
N HIS A 449 97.28 66.77 16.51
CA HIS A 449 97.13 65.48 17.19
C HIS A 449 95.88 65.43 18.07
N GLU A 450 95.62 66.49 18.85
CA GLU A 450 94.43 66.63 19.70
C GLU A 450 93.14 66.62 18.88
N ASN A 451 93.07 67.38 17.77
CA ASN A 451 91.93 67.33 16.84
C ASN A 451 91.72 65.93 16.27
N LYS A 452 92.79 65.22 15.89
CA LYS A 452 92.69 63.85 15.39
C LYS A 452 92.16 62.88 16.46
N MET A 453 92.58 63.05 17.71
CA MET A 453 92.11 62.23 18.82
C MET A 453 90.65 62.52 19.18
N LEU A 454 90.24 63.79 19.16
CA LEU A 454 88.85 64.19 19.38
C LEU A 454 87.91 63.64 18.30
N LEU A 455 88.34 63.63 17.03
CA LEU A 455 87.55 63.06 15.93
C LEU A 455 87.31 61.55 16.12
N LEU A 456 88.36 60.81 16.48
CA LEU A 456 88.27 59.37 16.74
C LEU A 456 87.38 59.05 17.95
N GLN A 457 87.43 59.88 18.99
CA GLN A 457 86.56 59.72 20.16
C GLN A 457 85.09 60.01 19.82
N GLN A 458 84.84 61.03 18.98
CA GLN A 458 83.51 61.35 18.50
C GLN A 458 82.94 60.23 17.61
N GLU A 459 83.71 59.74 16.63
CA GLU A 459 83.31 58.59 15.79
C GLU A 459 83.03 57.33 16.62
N GLY A 460 83.81 57.08 17.68
CA GLY A 460 83.55 55.99 18.62
C GLY A 460 82.20 56.12 19.33
N SER A 461 81.92 57.31 19.87
CA SER A 461 80.65 57.58 20.57
C SER A 461 79.43 57.54 19.65
N GLU A 462 79.57 58.00 18.41
CA GLU A 462 78.50 57.97 17.41
C GLU A 462 78.22 56.53 16.97
N ASN A 463 79.27 55.70 16.81
CA ASN A 463 79.10 54.28 16.49
C ASN A 463 78.44 53.49 17.63
N GLU A 464 78.82 53.73 18.89
CA GLU A 464 78.15 53.13 20.05
C GLU A 464 76.66 53.52 20.08
N ARG A 465 76.35 54.79 19.80
CA ARG A 465 74.96 55.25 19.75
C ARG A 465 74.15 54.62 18.61
N ILE A 466 74.77 54.38 17.46
CA ILE A 466 74.13 53.69 16.34
C ILE A 466 73.81 52.24 16.71
N VAL A 467 74.74 51.55 17.38
CA VAL A 467 74.52 50.15 17.83
C VAL A 467 73.39 50.07 18.85
N GLU A 468 73.35 50.96 19.85
CA GLU A 468 72.25 51.03 20.82
C GLU A 468 70.88 51.23 20.13
N LEU A 469 70.81 52.15 19.17
CA LEU A 469 69.58 52.42 18.42
C LEU A 469 69.17 51.22 17.53
N GLN A 470 70.12 50.48 16.98
CA GLN A 470 69.86 49.26 16.23
C GLN A 470 69.31 48.16 17.14
N GLU A 471 69.88 47.96 18.33
CA GLU A 471 69.38 46.99 19.31
C GLU A 471 67.97 47.34 19.80
N GLU A 472 67.70 48.63 20.07
CA GLU A 472 66.37 49.08 20.48
C GLU A 472 65.33 48.88 19.36
N LEU A 473 65.71 49.15 18.10
CA LEU A 473 64.87 48.91 16.93
C LEU A 473 64.55 47.41 16.78
N GLU A 474 65.55 46.54 16.91
CA GLU A 474 65.34 45.09 16.88
C GLU A 474 64.44 44.61 18.01
N GLN A 475 64.61 45.15 19.22
CA GLN A 475 63.77 44.81 20.37
C GLN A 475 62.31 45.26 20.13
N LYS A 476 62.09 46.44 19.55
CA LYS A 476 60.74 46.91 19.16
C LYS A 476 60.12 46.02 18.09
N HIS A 477 60.88 45.58 17.09
CA HIS A 477 60.38 44.64 16.08
C HIS A 477 60.02 43.28 16.68
N ARG A 478 60.83 42.74 17.60
CA ARG A 478 60.51 41.49 18.32
C ARG A 478 59.21 41.62 19.10
N MET A 479 59.05 42.70 19.87
CA MET A 479 57.82 42.97 20.64
C MET A 479 56.59 43.14 19.73
N MET A 480 56.75 43.81 18.58
CA MET A 480 55.66 43.99 17.61
C MET A 480 55.19 42.64 17.05
N ASN A 481 56.12 41.77 16.68
CA ASN A 481 55.81 40.44 16.17
C ASN A 481 55.10 39.59 17.23
N GLU A 482 55.55 39.63 18.49
CA GLU A 482 54.89 38.93 19.61
C GLU A 482 53.44 39.42 19.77
N LEU A 483 53.23 40.74 19.79
CA LEU A 483 51.89 41.33 19.92
C LEU A 483 50.97 40.99 18.73
N GLU A 484 51.51 40.94 17.51
CA GLU A 484 50.76 40.50 16.33
C GLU A 484 50.33 39.04 16.44
N THR A 485 51.21 38.16 16.93
CA THR A 485 50.86 36.74 17.15
C THR A 485 49.80 36.57 18.23
N GLU A 486 49.89 37.32 19.34
CA GLU A 486 48.90 37.29 20.41
C GLU A 486 47.54 37.81 19.92
N LYS A 487 47.53 38.89 19.13
CA LYS A 487 46.32 39.43 18.51
C LYS A 487 45.68 38.42 17.56
N ARG A 488 46.46 37.68 16.77
CA ARG A 488 45.95 36.63 15.89
C ARG A 488 45.28 35.52 16.69
N LEU A 489 45.95 35.01 17.72
CA LEU A 489 45.40 33.95 18.60
C LEU A 489 44.15 34.42 19.33
N SER A 490 44.12 35.66 19.81
CA SER A 490 42.93 36.24 20.45
C SER A 490 41.76 36.34 19.47
N ASN A 491 42.01 36.72 18.21
CA ASN A 491 40.97 36.78 17.19
C ASN A 491 40.42 35.38 16.83
N GLU A 492 41.30 34.38 16.73
CA GLU A 492 40.89 32.98 16.55
C GLU A 492 40.00 32.53 17.70
N ARG A 493 40.39 32.83 18.95
CA ARG A 493 39.59 32.50 20.13
C ARG A 493 38.23 33.21 20.17
N ILE A 494 38.18 34.48 19.75
CA ILE A 494 36.92 35.22 19.63
C ILE A 494 36.01 34.55 18.59
N GLY A 495 36.56 34.12 17.45
CA GLY A 495 35.82 33.39 16.42
C GLY A 495 35.26 32.06 16.94
N GLU A 496 36.05 31.27 17.66
CA GLU A 496 35.59 30.04 18.29
C GLU A 496 34.44 30.28 19.29
N LEU A 497 34.55 31.31 20.12
CA LEU A 497 33.51 31.67 21.09
C LEU A 497 32.24 32.18 20.40
N GLN A 498 32.36 32.93 19.30
CA GLN A 498 31.21 33.35 18.49
C GLN A 498 30.49 32.15 17.88
N GLN A 499 31.23 31.18 17.34
CA GLN A 499 30.64 29.94 16.83
C GLN A 499 29.91 29.15 17.92
N GLN A 500 30.51 29.02 19.11
CA GLN A 500 29.85 28.36 20.24
C GLN A 500 28.59 29.09 20.70
N ILE A 501 28.57 30.43 20.67
CA ILE A 501 27.38 31.21 20.98
C ILE A 501 26.29 31.00 19.92
N GLU A 502 26.64 30.98 18.63
CA GLU A 502 25.68 30.69 17.55
C GLU A 502 25.11 29.27 17.68
N ASP A 503 25.94 28.27 17.96
CA ASP A 503 25.51 26.89 18.15
C ASP A 503 24.58 26.76 19.38
N LEU A 504 24.89 27.45 20.47
CA LEU A 504 24.03 27.50 21.66
C LEU A 504 22.71 28.23 21.39
N GLN A 505 22.73 29.35 20.66
CA GLN A 505 21.51 30.07 20.27
C GLN A 505 20.61 29.20 19.39
N LYS A 506 21.20 28.49 18.43
CA LYS A 506 20.49 27.54 17.58
C LYS A 506 19.88 26.39 18.39
N THR A 507 20.63 25.83 19.33
CA THR A 507 20.13 24.80 20.24
C THR A 507 18.99 25.31 21.12
N LEU A 508 19.07 26.57 21.60
CA LEU A 508 18.00 27.20 22.40
C LEU A 508 16.74 27.42 21.56
N GLN A 509 16.88 27.82 20.30
CA GLN A 509 15.76 28.01 19.37
C GLN A 509 15.09 26.68 19.00
N GLU A 510 15.88 25.61 18.87
CA GLU A 510 15.39 24.24 18.67
C GLU A 510 14.70 23.67 19.92
N GLN A 511 15.07 24.11 21.13
CA GLN A 511 14.36 23.74 22.36
C GLN A 511 13.08 24.56 22.56
N GLY A 512 13.09 25.86 22.26
CA GLY A 512 11.91 26.73 22.31
C GLY A 512 10.80 26.26 21.38
N SER A 513 11.16 25.85 20.15
CA SER A 513 10.20 25.26 19.20
C SER A 513 9.65 23.90 19.62
N LYS A 514 10.40 23.12 20.42
CA LYS A 514 9.91 21.85 21.00
C LYS A 514 8.98 22.07 22.20
N THR A 515 9.15 23.13 22.99
CA THR A 515 8.24 23.45 24.12
C THR A 515 6.91 24.06 23.67
N GLU A 516 6.88 24.80 22.56
CA GLU A 516 5.61 25.30 21.98
C GLU A 516 4.75 24.16 21.39
N GLY A 517 5.37 23.10 20.85
CA GLY A 517 4.66 21.93 20.32
C GLY A 517 4.05 20.97 21.35
N VAL A 518 4.35 21.12 22.65
CA VAL A 518 3.79 20.29 23.74
C VAL A 518 2.69 21.03 24.53
N SER A 519 2.47 22.32 24.24
CA SER A 519 1.42 23.12 24.88
C SER A 519 0.08 23.11 24.12
N GLU A 520 0.00 22.44 22.97
CA GLU A 520 -1.23 22.26 22.17
C GLU A 520 -1.66 20.78 22.03
N SER A 521 -1.56 20.00 23.12
CA SER A 521 -2.21 18.68 23.20
C SER A 521 -2.93 18.48 24.53
#